data_AF-A0A2D6KDS8-F1
#
_entry.id   AF-A0A2D6KDS8-F1
#
_cell.length_a   1.000
_cell.length_b   1.000
_cell.length_c   1.000
_cell.angle_alpha   90.00
_cell.angle_beta   90.00
_cell.angle_gamma   90.00
#
_symmetry.space_group_name_H-M   'P 1'
#
loop_
_entity.id
_entity.type
_entity.pdbx_description
1 polymer ?
#
loop_
_entity_poly.entity_id
_entity_poly.type
_entity_poly.pdbx_seq_one_letter_code
_entity_poly.pdbx_strand_id
1 'polypeptide(L)'
;MKAKKGVLLFLTLIVLTIMLASLAIAQEPETEIDKAYSCLEENLADNCGNTRSTKQAAFNLLASSYSSSLQSDCKDSLIDKIKDDCWGETDTGSCNIKSTALATLALENVQTSVDDYTDYLLSKRIKNTGLTWYLQIDSNNKTTCDINGKEIILEDNKKISGSPPPGLIKSYDNYWFEVKDLEKNYTISCNNDFITALLYQKPNSNTFHVSSNTNSASEFDEIVEKVDSYCFSTSNKCDYEGSLWASLTLAKLGEDTSQYLPYIISMSQETENKQFLPSAFLYILTSSDDYYNELVSLQKSNNYWDESRNKFYDTALALLALSDVSSDEAERAKRYLLSNQRSDGCWQSDTSFLLHAGWPKNTASSPGVSISNCEDFGHYCVSIGNCDLEESLDNFYCPSSSEVCCEVENIAPTCSEKSGIICSLDQFCNGDEVPSSDSSSCCIGDCLDLDVEPECEQEGYICKSSCTDNEEEKTTYSNSCEFGDVCCAKLPQTSGGFNIWLIILLIILIILIILAIVFRNQLKVWYFKRKSGYKSKKTGKPPTNPSQGLMPMPIGRPFLQPSISPNRKPTRRRPSSIDKEFDDTMKKLRDMSK
;
A
#
# COMPACT_ATOMS: atom_id res chain seq x y z
N MET A 1 24.43 54.48 52.93
CA MET A 1 24.50 53.00 52.98
C MET A 1 23.22 52.25 52.59
N LYS A 2 22.05 52.91 52.45
CA LYS A 2 20.78 52.21 52.10
C LYS A 2 20.62 51.88 50.60
N ALA A 3 21.24 52.64 49.69
CA ALA A 3 21.12 52.39 48.24
C ALA A 3 21.87 51.14 47.75
N LYS A 4 22.96 50.72 48.40
CA LYS A 4 23.75 49.55 47.99
C LYS A 4 23.07 48.20 48.30
N LYS A 5 22.16 48.16 49.29
CA LYS A 5 21.41 46.93 49.64
C LYS A 5 20.26 46.66 48.65
N GLY A 6 19.63 47.70 48.11
CA GLY A 6 18.55 47.54 47.13
C GLY A 6 19.04 47.00 45.78
N VAL A 7 20.22 47.45 45.33
CA VAL A 7 20.82 46.97 44.07
C VAL A 7 21.22 45.50 44.18
N LEU A 8 21.79 45.08 45.32
CA LEU A 8 22.18 43.68 45.53
C LEU A 8 20.95 42.76 45.54
N LEU A 9 19.86 43.19 46.20
CA LEU A 9 18.63 42.41 46.33
C LEU A 9 17.89 42.27 44.99
N PHE A 10 17.93 43.32 44.17
CA PHE A 10 17.38 43.30 42.80
C PHE A 10 18.20 42.42 41.86
N LEU A 11 19.54 42.47 41.96
CA LEU A 11 20.43 41.57 41.20
C LEU A 11 20.25 40.11 41.59
N THR A 12 20.10 39.79 42.88
CA THR A 12 19.80 38.42 43.31
C THR A 12 18.43 37.95 42.83
N LEU A 13 17.43 38.83 42.77
CA LEU A 13 16.11 38.47 42.26
C LEU A 13 16.13 38.21 40.75
N ILE A 14 16.89 38.99 39.98
CA ILE A 14 17.10 38.80 38.54
C ILE A 14 17.87 37.50 38.27
N VAL A 15 18.94 37.23 39.02
CA VAL A 15 19.70 35.98 38.87
C VAL A 15 18.84 34.77 39.26
N LEU A 16 17.99 34.89 40.28
CA LEU A 16 17.06 33.83 40.67
C LEU A 16 15.95 33.61 39.64
N THR A 17 15.46 34.67 38.98
CA THR A 17 14.48 34.53 37.88
C THR A 17 15.11 33.95 36.61
N ILE A 18 16.37 34.27 36.31
CA ILE A 18 17.12 33.65 35.21
C ILE A 18 17.38 32.17 35.52
N MET A 19 17.77 31.82 36.75
CA MET A 19 17.96 30.42 37.17
C MET A 19 16.66 29.60 37.16
N LEU A 20 15.52 30.20 37.51
CA LEU A 20 14.21 29.55 37.45
C LEU A 20 13.68 29.43 36.00
N ALA A 21 14.06 30.34 35.11
CA ALA A 21 13.75 30.23 33.69
C ALA A 21 14.53 29.10 32.99
N SER A 22 15.73 28.76 33.48
CA SER A 22 16.52 27.63 32.96
C SER A 22 16.01 26.24 33.38
N LEU A 23 15.09 26.16 34.35
CA LEU A 23 14.43 24.91 34.77
C LEU A 23 13.13 24.63 34.01
N ALA A 24 12.68 25.58 33.19
CA ALA A 24 11.60 25.34 32.24
C ALA A 24 12.22 24.95 30.89
N ILE A 25 12.00 23.69 30.51
CA ILE A 25 12.24 23.07 29.19
C ILE A 25 13.62 22.40 29.05
N ALA A 26 13.63 21.12 29.46
CA ALA A 26 14.34 20.06 28.74
C ALA A 26 13.44 18.81 28.75
N GLN A 27 12.20 18.94 28.28
CA GLN A 27 11.52 17.79 27.67
C GLN A 27 11.96 17.83 26.21
N GLU A 28 12.69 16.81 25.77
CA GLU A 28 12.82 16.58 24.34
C GLU A 28 11.42 16.56 23.72
N PRO A 29 11.23 17.16 22.54
CA PRO A 29 9.94 17.08 21.86
C PRO A 29 9.63 15.60 21.63
N GLU A 30 8.64 15.10 22.37
CA GLU A 30 8.11 13.75 22.21
C GLU A 30 7.77 13.53 20.73
N THR A 31 8.32 12.47 20.14
CA THR A 31 8.09 12.22 18.72
C THR A 31 6.61 11.90 18.52
N GLU A 32 6.07 12.18 17.33
CA GLU A 32 4.66 11.83 17.05
C GLU A 32 4.41 10.31 17.20
N ILE A 33 5.45 9.49 17.05
CA ILE A 33 5.40 8.04 17.29
C ILE A 33 5.33 7.71 18.78
N ASP A 34 6.07 8.41 19.64
CA ASP A 34 5.96 8.23 21.09
C ASP A 34 4.56 8.56 21.57
N LYS A 35 3.95 9.65 21.07
CA LYS A 35 2.54 9.97 21.36
C LYS A 35 1.58 8.89 20.89
N ALA A 36 1.85 8.28 19.73
CA ALA A 36 1.03 7.18 19.23
C ALA A 36 1.08 5.96 20.16
N TYR A 37 2.27 5.60 20.64
CA TYR A 37 2.44 4.54 21.61
C TYR A 37 1.78 4.88 22.94
N SER A 38 1.97 6.08 23.49
CA SER A 38 1.28 6.51 24.71
C SER A 38 -0.24 6.45 24.57
N CYS A 39 -0.77 6.85 23.41
CA CYS A 39 -2.18 6.74 23.10
C CYS A 39 -2.66 5.28 23.02
N LEU A 40 -1.86 4.39 22.43
CA LEU A 40 -2.15 2.96 22.43
C LEU A 40 -2.20 2.43 23.87
N GLU A 41 -1.19 2.71 24.70
CA GLU A 41 -1.13 2.27 26.09
C GLU A 41 -2.34 2.75 26.90
N GLU A 42 -2.75 4.01 26.74
CA GLU A 42 -3.95 4.56 27.40
C GLU A 42 -5.23 3.84 26.95
N ASN A 43 -5.35 3.51 25.66
CA ASN A 43 -6.52 2.80 25.14
C ASN A 43 -6.54 1.32 25.53
N LEU A 44 -5.37 0.69 25.69
CA LEU A 44 -5.28 -0.70 26.11
C LEU A 44 -5.58 -0.84 27.61
N ALA A 45 -5.08 0.07 28.44
CA ALA A 45 -5.20 -0.01 29.90
C ALA A 45 -4.89 -1.44 30.43
N ASP A 46 -5.47 -1.83 31.58
CA ASP A 46 -5.24 -3.13 32.21
C ASP A 46 -6.08 -4.28 31.59
N ASN A 47 -6.76 -4.05 30.46
CA ASN A 47 -7.66 -5.05 29.85
C ASN A 47 -7.50 -5.18 28.32
N CYS A 48 -6.37 -4.70 27.80
CA CYS A 48 -6.07 -4.68 26.36
C CYS A 48 -7.19 -4.06 25.50
N GLY A 49 -7.86 -3.03 26.03
CA GLY A 49 -8.93 -2.27 25.38
C GLY A 49 -10.30 -2.95 25.42
N ASN A 50 -10.46 -4.06 26.16
CA ASN A 50 -11.71 -4.81 26.32
C ASN A 50 -12.45 -5.07 24.99
N THR A 51 -11.68 -5.34 23.93
CA THR A 51 -12.25 -5.57 22.61
C THR A 51 -12.95 -6.91 22.54
N ARG A 52 -14.10 -6.96 21.84
CA ARG A 52 -14.77 -8.23 21.52
C ARG A 52 -14.25 -8.86 20.24
N SER A 53 -13.50 -8.12 19.42
CA SER A 53 -13.00 -8.58 18.13
C SER A 53 -11.65 -9.28 18.28
N THR A 54 -11.54 -10.48 17.69
CA THR A 54 -10.27 -11.24 17.67
C THR A 54 -9.21 -10.50 16.87
N LYS A 55 -9.57 -9.96 15.70
CA LYS A 55 -8.65 -9.16 14.86
C LYS A 55 -8.02 -8.02 15.66
N GLN A 56 -8.85 -7.26 16.39
CA GLN A 56 -8.34 -6.16 17.21
C GLN A 56 -7.46 -6.67 18.37
N ALA A 57 -7.85 -7.77 19.02
CA ALA A 57 -7.07 -8.34 20.12
C ALA A 57 -5.69 -8.83 19.64
N ALA A 58 -5.64 -9.49 18.47
CA ALA A 58 -4.39 -9.91 17.84
C ALA A 58 -3.48 -8.71 17.51
N PHE A 59 -4.03 -7.67 16.88
CA PHE A 59 -3.25 -6.45 16.57
C PHE A 59 -2.81 -5.69 17.81
N ASN A 60 -3.62 -5.68 18.88
CA ASN A 60 -3.22 -5.11 20.14
C ASN A 60 -2.03 -5.86 20.74
N LEU A 61 -2.06 -7.20 20.74
CA LEU A 61 -0.95 -8.04 21.23
C LEU A 61 0.33 -7.83 20.43
N LEU A 62 0.24 -7.82 19.10
CA LEU A 62 1.39 -7.56 18.23
C LEU A 62 2.04 -6.20 18.56
N ALA A 63 1.23 -5.15 18.64
CA ALA A 63 1.71 -3.79 18.89
C ALA A 63 2.19 -3.55 20.32
N SER A 64 1.64 -4.25 21.32
CA SER A 64 1.97 -4.09 22.74
C SER A 64 3.06 -5.03 23.24
N SER A 65 3.55 -5.91 22.36
CA SER A 65 4.54 -6.94 22.68
C SER A 65 5.83 -6.41 23.30
N TYR A 66 6.16 -5.13 23.10
CA TYR A 66 7.34 -4.47 23.69
C TYR A 66 7.25 -4.19 25.20
N SER A 67 6.07 -4.29 25.79
CA SER A 67 5.83 -4.04 27.22
C SER A 67 5.37 -5.32 27.88
N SER A 68 6.13 -5.86 28.82
CA SER A 68 5.83 -7.16 29.43
C SER A 68 4.48 -7.19 30.16
N SER A 69 4.05 -6.07 30.74
CA SER A 69 2.71 -5.97 31.36
C SER A 69 1.60 -5.98 30.32
N LEU A 70 1.69 -5.13 29.29
CA LEU A 70 0.67 -5.04 28.24
C LEU A 70 0.63 -6.30 27.38
N GLN A 71 1.80 -6.90 27.12
CA GLN A 71 1.92 -8.18 26.43
C GLN A 71 1.17 -9.26 27.19
N SER A 72 1.33 -9.36 28.52
CA SER A 72 0.61 -10.34 29.34
C SER A 72 -0.90 -10.09 29.28
N ASP A 73 -1.35 -8.86 29.53
CA ASP A 73 -2.77 -8.51 29.54
C ASP A 73 -3.44 -8.72 28.17
N CYS A 74 -2.73 -8.38 27.08
CA CYS A 74 -3.21 -8.59 25.72
C CYS A 74 -3.21 -10.05 25.29
N LYS A 75 -2.21 -10.83 25.71
CA LYS A 75 -2.17 -12.27 25.47
C LYS A 75 -3.35 -12.94 26.16
N ASP A 76 -3.58 -12.65 27.44
CA ASP A 76 -4.69 -13.22 28.20
C ASP A 76 -6.04 -12.81 27.59
N SER A 77 -6.19 -11.53 27.19
CA SER A 77 -7.40 -11.03 26.51
C SER A 77 -7.68 -11.70 25.16
N LEU A 78 -6.65 -12.14 24.44
CA LEU A 78 -6.78 -12.90 23.19
C LEU A 78 -7.11 -14.37 23.46
N ILE A 79 -6.43 -15.00 24.42
CA ILE A 79 -6.67 -16.40 24.83
C ILE A 79 -8.09 -16.57 25.39
N ASP A 80 -8.60 -15.61 26.14
CA ASP A 80 -9.97 -15.64 26.69
C ASP A 80 -11.07 -15.71 25.60
N LYS A 81 -10.72 -15.44 24.34
CA LYS A 81 -11.65 -15.53 23.18
C LYS A 81 -11.59 -16.88 22.46
N ILE A 82 -10.71 -17.78 22.90
CA ILE A 82 -10.61 -19.11 22.35
C ILE A 82 -11.89 -19.89 22.62
N LYS A 83 -12.30 -20.72 21.67
CA LYS A 83 -13.45 -21.61 21.85
C LYS A 83 -13.02 -23.03 22.18
N ASP A 84 -12.19 -23.60 21.32
CA ASP A 84 -11.56 -24.89 21.49
C ASP A 84 -10.09 -24.75 21.06
N ASP A 85 -9.79 -24.96 19.78
CA ASP A 85 -8.50 -24.83 19.10
C ASP A 85 -8.50 -23.69 18.06
N CYS A 86 -9.48 -22.77 18.17
CA CYS A 86 -9.73 -21.76 17.14
C CYS A 86 -10.44 -20.51 17.65
N TRP A 87 -10.39 -19.46 16.83
CA TRP A 87 -11.04 -18.18 17.07
C TRP A 87 -12.08 -17.86 16.01
N GLY A 88 -13.15 -17.18 16.45
CA GLY A 88 -14.09 -16.50 15.55
C GLY A 88 -13.80 -15.01 15.42
N GLU A 89 -14.57 -14.29 14.59
CA GLU A 89 -14.42 -12.84 14.40
C GLU A 89 -14.57 -12.04 15.71
N THR A 90 -15.39 -12.59 16.61
CA THR A 90 -15.63 -12.04 17.94
C THR A 90 -15.60 -13.16 18.98
N ASP A 91 -15.52 -12.77 20.25
CA ASP A 91 -15.66 -13.65 21.44
C ASP A 91 -16.86 -14.62 21.40
N THR A 92 -17.88 -14.32 20.59
CA THR A 92 -19.09 -15.14 20.44
C THR A 92 -19.25 -15.73 19.05
N GLY A 93 -18.46 -15.29 18.06
CA GLY A 93 -18.53 -15.73 16.66
C GLY A 93 -17.98 -17.13 16.43
N SER A 94 -18.52 -17.88 15.47
CA SER A 94 -18.00 -19.21 15.11
C SER A 94 -16.56 -19.13 14.59
N CYS A 95 -15.80 -20.20 14.76
CA CYS A 95 -14.41 -20.24 14.29
C CYS A 95 -14.30 -19.98 12.80
N ASN A 96 -13.26 -19.24 12.41
CA ASN A 96 -12.90 -18.99 11.03
C ASN A 96 -11.39 -18.91 10.85
N ILE A 97 -10.95 -19.11 9.62
CA ILE A 97 -9.53 -19.27 9.29
C ILE A 97 -8.76 -17.98 9.56
N LYS A 98 -9.27 -16.84 9.11
CA LYS A 98 -8.62 -15.53 9.28
C LYS A 98 -8.36 -15.20 10.74
N SER A 99 -9.40 -15.33 11.57
CA SER A 99 -9.32 -15.02 13.00
C SER A 99 -8.37 -15.95 13.73
N THR A 100 -8.38 -17.25 13.42
CA THR A 100 -7.39 -18.20 13.96
C THR A 100 -5.98 -17.85 13.49
N ALA A 101 -5.77 -17.63 12.19
CA ALA A 101 -4.45 -17.30 11.64
C ALA A 101 -3.85 -16.02 12.24
N LEU A 102 -4.66 -14.97 12.42
CA LEU A 102 -4.24 -13.74 13.08
C LEU A 102 -3.90 -13.94 14.57
N ALA A 103 -4.71 -14.73 15.28
CA ALA A 103 -4.45 -15.03 16.69
C ALA A 103 -3.16 -15.86 16.84
N THR A 104 -2.99 -16.89 16.02
CA THR A 104 -1.77 -17.71 15.93
C THR A 104 -0.55 -16.84 15.63
N LEU A 105 -0.62 -15.96 14.63
CA LEU A 105 0.48 -15.05 14.28
C LEU A 105 0.86 -14.14 15.46
N ALA A 106 -0.13 -13.60 16.18
CA ALA A 106 0.11 -12.74 17.33
C ALA A 106 0.71 -13.48 18.54
N LEU A 107 0.26 -14.72 18.78
CA LEU A 107 0.81 -15.58 19.85
C LEU A 107 2.23 -16.03 19.55
N GLU A 108 2.52 -16.37 18.29
CA GLU A 108 3.85 -16.71 17.83
C GLU A 108 4.82 -15.53 17.98
N ASN A 109 4.37 -14.31 17.64
CA ASN A 109 5.18 -13.09 17.83
C ASN A 109 5.60 -12.85 19.29
N VAL A 110 4.88 -13.43 20.25
CA VAL A 110 5.22 -13.34 21.68
C VAL A 110 5.74 -14.67 22.24
N GLN A 111 6.20 -15.57 21.36
CA GLN A 111 6.78 -16.87 21.65
C GLN A 111 5.90 -17.76 22.54
N THR A 112 4.59 -17.70 22.33
CA THR A 112 3.65 -18.61 22.96
C THR A 112 3.44 -19.80 22.02
N SER A 113 3.47 -21.03 22.54
CA SER A 113 3.23 -22.23 21.73
C SER A 113 1.88 -22.14 21.01
N VAL A 114 1.89 -22.48 19.72
CA VAL A 114 0.73 -22.40 18.83
C VAL A 114 0.38 -23.71 18.12
N ASP A 115 1.00 -24.83 18.51
CA ASP A 115 0.89 -26.13 17.83
C ASP A 115 -0.57 -26.55 17.56
N ASP A 116 -1.44 -26.47 18.57
CA ASP A 116 -2.86 -26.80 18.46
C ASP A 116 -3.58 -25.96 17.39
N TYR A 117 -3.18 -24.70 17.23
CA TYR A 117 -3.81 -23.74 16.31
C TYR A 117 -3.27 -23.90 14.89
N THR A 118 -1.99 -24.24 14.78
CA THR A 118 -1.34 -24.65 13.53
C THR A 118 -2.02 -25.91 12.99
N ASP A 119 -2.22 -26.93 13.84
CA ASP A 119 -2.95 -28.15 13.50
C ASP A 119 -4.39 -27.85 13.05
N TYR A 120 -5.08 -26.93 13.73
CA TYR A 120 -6.39 -26.47 13.29
C TYR A 120 -6.34 -25.92 11.85
N LEU A 121 -5.42 -24.99 11.55
CA LEU A 121 -5.29 -24.39 10.22
C LEU A 121 -4.99 -25.46 9.16
N LEU A 122 -4.04 -26.34 9.43
CA LEU A 122 -3.65 -27.44 8.56
C LEU A 122 -4.82 -28.43 8.33
N SER A 123 -5.71 -28.60 9.31
CA SER A 123 -6.93 -29.41 9.16
C SER A 123 -7.99 -28.80 8.25
N LYS A 124 -7.93 -27.48 7.98
CA LYS A 124 -8.88 -26.76 7.11
C LYS A 124 -8.46 -26.70 5.65
N ARG A 125 -7.35 -27.34 5.29
CA ARG A 125 -6.88 -27.43 3.91
C ARG A 125 -7.81 -28.32 3.10
N ILE A 126 -8.23 -27.81 1.94
CA ILE A 126 -8.98 -28.59 0.95
C ILE A 126 -8.29 -28.49 -0.40
N LYS A 127 -8.35 -29.57 -1.19
CA LYS A 127 -7.76 -29.63 -2.53
C LYS A 127 -8.62 -29.05 -3.63
N ASN A 128 -9.92 -28.87 -3.36
CA ASN A 128 -10.85 -28.34 -4.34
C ASN A 128 -10.72 -26.81 -4.44
N THR A 129 -9.61 -26.36 -5.04
CA THR A 129 -9.30 -24.94 -5.28
C THR A 129 -10.13 -24.34 -6.43
N GLY A 130 -10.79 -25.19 -7.21
CA GLY A 130 -11.51 -24.80 -8.43
C GLY A 130 -10.59 -24.45 -9.61
N LEU A 131 -9.27 -24.64 -9.49
CA LEU A 131 -8.32 -24.43 -10.58
C LEU A 131 -8.33 -25.58 -11.59
N THR A 132 -8.06 -25.24 -12.85
CA THR A 132 -7.81 -26.24 -13.90
C THR A 132 -6.31 -26.40 -14.05
N TRP A 133 -5.81 -27.62 -13.91
CA TRP A 133 -4.39 -27.96 -13.99
C TRP A 133 -4.05 -28.63 -15.32
N TYR A 134 -2.86 -28.33 -15.82
CA TYR A 134 -2.30 -28.90 -17.02
C TYR A 134 -0.90 -29.45 -16.74
N LEU A 135 -0.58 -30.56 -17.39
CA LEU A 135 0.76 -31.12 -17.46
C LEU A 135 1.30 -30.85 -18.87
N GLN A 136 2.40 -30.11 -18.92
CA GLN A 136 3.21 -29.94 -20.11
C GLN A 136 4.41 -30.88 -20.04
N ILE A 137 4.71 -31.51 -21.18
CA ILE A 137 5.91 -32.31 -21.38
C ILE A 137 6.52 -31.81 -22.68
N ASP A 138 7.80 -31.46 -22.66
CA ASP A 138 8.51 -30.95 -23.83
C ASP A 138 9.87 -31.65 -24.00
N SER A 139 10.28 -31.84 -25.25
CA SER A 139 11.58 -32.42 -25.64
C SER A 139 12.05 -31.82 -26.96
N ASN A 140 13.35 -31.64 -27.14
CA ASN A 140 13.93 -31.00 -28.33
C ASN A 140 13.64 -31.73 -29.64
N ASN A 141 13.48 -33.05 -29.59
CA ASN A 141 13.21 -33.89 -30.74
C ASN A 141 11.88 -34.63 -30.55
N LYS A 142 11.30 -35.17 -31.63
CA LYS A 142 10.23 -36.14 -31.51
C LYS A 142 10.63 -37.27 -30.55
N THR A 143 9.77 -37.52 -29.55
CA THR A 143 10.06 -38.46 -28.47
C THR A 143 8.84 -39.30 -28.14
N THR A 144 9.08 -40.54 -27.74
CA THR A 144 8.10 -41.43 -27.14
C THR A 144 8.25 -41.36 -25.63
N CYS A 145 7.16 -41.06 -24.92
CA CYS A 145 7.13 -41.03 -23.47
C CYS A 145 6.16 -42.09 -22.94
N ASP A 146 6.51 -42.68 -21.80
CA ASP A 146 5.63 -43.49 -20.98
C ASP A 146 5.14 -42.66 -19.80
N ILE A 147 3.82 -42.65 -19.58
CA ILE A 147 3.19 -42.02 -18.42
C ILE A 147 2.41 -43.09 -17.66
N ASN A 148 2.93 -43.54 -16.52
CA ASN A 148 2.34 -44.60 -15.70
C ASN A 148 2.02 -45.89 -16.49
N GLY A 149 2.94 -46.34 -17.35
CA GLY A 149 2.79 -47.53 -18.19
C GLY A 149 1.98 -47.33 -19.47
N LYS A 150 1.71 -46.07 -19.85
CA LYS A 150 1.01 -45.70 -21.07
C LYS A 150 1.89 -44.89 -22.00
N GLU A 151 2.16 -45.46 -23.16
CA GLU A 151 2.93 -44.80 -24.22
C GLU A 151 2.13 -43.69 -24.93
N ILE A 152 2.79 -42.54 -25.10
CA ILE A 152 2.38 -41.37 -25.88
C ILE A 152 3.58 -40.89 -26.73
N ILE A 153 3.32 -40.07 -27.75
CA ILE A 153 4.38 -39.51 -28.59
C ILE A 153 4.26 -37.99 -28.57
N LEU A 154 5.37 -37.32 -28.26
CA LEU A 154 5.59 -35.90 -28.50
C LEU A 154 6.14 -35.74 -29.90
N GLU A 155 5.34 -35.17 -30.81
CA GLU A 155 5.74 -34.95 -32.20
C GLU A 155 6.68 -33.74 -32.34
N ASP A 156 7.34 -33.58 -33.49
CA ASP A 156 8.27 -32.46 -33.75
C ASP A 156 7.62 -31.06 -33.60
N ASN A 157 6.30 -30.98 -33.81
CA ASN A 157 5.51 -29.76 -33.61
C ASN A 157 5.04 -29.57 -32.16
N LYS A 158 5.57 -30.36 -31.21
CA LYS A 158 5.26 -30.39 -29.78
C LYS A 158 3.86 -30.86 -29.41
N LYS A 159 3.10 -31.40 -30.38
CA LYS A 159 1.76 -31.95 -30.09
C LYS A 159 1.86 -33.38 -29.59
N ILE A 160 0.95 -33.72 -28.69
CA ILE A 160 0.79 -35.04 -28.10
C ILE A 160 -0.08 -35.92 -29.00
N SER A 161 0.48 -37.02 -29.46
CA SER A 161 -0.24 -38.10 -30.16
C SER A 161 -0.35 -39.35 -29.29
N GLY A 162 -1.28 -40.25 -29.64
CA GLY A 162 -1.66 -41.40 -28.81
C GLY A 162 -2.87 -41.15 -27.89
N SER A 163 -3.22 -42.18 -27.12
CA SER A 163 -4.33 -42.15 -26.15
C SER A 163 -3.83 -41.70 -24.78
N PRO A 164 -4.49 -40.71 -24.13
CA PRO A 164 -4.06 -40.21 -22.84
C PRO A 164 -4.12 -41.31 -21.75
N PRO A 165 -3.22 -41.28 -20.75
CA PRO A 165 -3.30 -42.16 -19.59
C PRO A 165 -4.53 -41.84 -18.72
N PRO A 166 -4.98 -42.77 -17.85
CA PRO A 166 -6.10 -42.50 -16.95
C PRO A 166 -5.81 -41.32 -16.01
N GLY A 167 -6.77 -40.41 -15.91
CA GLY A 167 -6.66 -39.17 -15.13
C GLY A 167 -6.16 -37.97 -15.93
N LEU A 168 -5.73 -38.15 -17.19
CA LEU A 168 -5.37 -37.06 -18.10
C LEU A 168 -6.31 -37.01 -19.30
N ILE A 169 -6.53 -35.82 -19.85
CA ILE A 169 -7.15 -35.65 -21.17
C ILE A 169 -6.32 -34.68 -22.00
N LYS A 170 -6.22 -34.89 -23.32
CA LYS A 170 -5.53 -33.94 -24.19
C LYS A 170 -6.33 -32.64 -24.26
N SER A 171 -5.64 -31.52 -24.10
CA SER A 171 -6.22 -30.18 -24.09
C SER A 171 -5.38 -29.22 -24.92
N TYR A 172 -5.91 -28.01 -25.16
CA TYR A 172 -5.25 -26.92 -25.88
C TYR A 172 -4.63 -27.40 -27.22
N ASP A 173 -5.47 -27.87 -28.15
CA ASP A 173 -5.03 -28.42 -29.45
C ASP A 173 -3.97 -29.55 -29.35
N ASN A 174 -4.03 -30.31 -28.25
CA ASN A 174 -3.14 -31.41 -27.89
C ASN A 174 -1.70 -30.99 -27.54
N TYR A 175 -1.46 -29.73 -27.15
CA TYR A 175 -0.15 -29.32 -26.62
C TYR A 175 0.07 -29.77 -25.18
N TRP A 176 -1.01 -29.88 -24.38
CA TRP A 176 -0.93 -30.23 -22.97
C TRP A 176 -1.93 -31.32 -22.59
N PHE A 177 -1.71 -31.95 -21.45
CA PHE A 177 -2.73 -32.75 -20.78
C PHE A 177 -3.44 -31.91 -19.73
N GLU A 178 -4.77 -31.85 -19.73
CA GLU A 178 -5.52 -31.41 -18.56
C GLU A 178 -5.59 -32.55 -17.53
N VAL A 179 -5.28 -32.21 -16.28
CA VAL A 179 -5.28 -33.14 -15.14
C VAL A 179 -6.68 -33.23 -14.57
N LYS A 180 -7.30 -34.41 -14.66
CA LYS A 180 -8.64 -34.69 -14.10
C LYS A 180 -8.60 -35.38 -12.75
N ASP A 181 -7.48 -36.00 -12.40
CA ASP A 181 -7.27 -36.68 -11.13
C ASP A 181 -6.11 -36.05 -10.39
N LEU A 182 -6.41 -35.07 -9.53
CA LEU A 182 -5.40 -34.29 -8.78
C LEU A 182 -4.73 -35.11 -7.67
N GLU A 183 -5.27 -36.28 -7.32
CA GLU A 183 -4.69 -37.19 -6.31
C GLU A 183 -3.60 -38.08 -6.88
N LYS A 184 -3.52 -38.16 -8.21
CA LYS A 184 -2.69 -39.13 -8.89
C LYS A 184 -1.31 -38.56 -9.15
N ASN A 185 -0.29 -39.38 -8.87
CA ASN A 185 1.07 -39.14 -9.31
C ASN A 185 1.21 -39.59 -10.77
N TYR A 186 1.90 -38.78 -11.58
CA TYR A 186 2.20 -39.06 -12.96
C TYR A 186 3.71 -39.26 -13.10
N THR A 187 4.14 -40.53 -13.10
CA THR A 187 5.52 -40.89 -13.41
C THR A 187 5.69 -40.88 -14.92
N ILE A 188 6.62 -40.06 -15.40
CA ILE A 188 6.88 -39.77 -16.80
C ILE A 188 8.32 -40.16 -17.10
N SER A 189 8.52 -40.95 -18.15
CA SER A 189 9.85 -41.26 -18.70
C SER A 189 9.81 -41.17 -20.21
N CYS A 190 10.85 -40.64 -20.84
CA CYS A 190 10.91 -40.44 -22.29
C CYS A 190 12.20 -41.03 -22.87
N ASN A 191 12.17 -41.40 -24.15
CA ASN A 191 13.33 -41.96 -24.85
C ASN A 191 14.33 -40.91 -25.40
N ASN A 192 14.14 -39.63 -25.09
CA ASN A 192 15.11 -38.55 -25.21
C ASN A 192 14.96 -37.65 -23.97
N ASP A 193 15.92 -36.76 -23.77
CA ASP A 193 15.86 -35.72 -22.74
C ASP A 193 14.57 -34.90 -22.82
N PHE A 194 13.98 -34.60 -21.68
CA PHE A 194 12.67 -33.95 -21.60
C PHE A 194 12.55 -33.05 -20.37
N ILE A 195 11.59 -32.14 -20.43
CA ILE A 195 11.18 -31.29 -19.33
C ILE A 195 9.69 -31.44 -19.07
N THR A 196 9.28 -31.22 -17.82
CA THR A 196 7.89 -31.20 -17.40
C THR A 196 7.60 -29.94 -16.59
N ALA A 197 6.40 -29.42 -16.77
CA ALA A 197 5.90 -28.30 -15.99
C ALA A 197 4.41 -28.48 -15.72
N LEU A 198 3.98 -28.07 -14.53
CA LEU A 198 2.56 -27.94 -14.23
C LEU A 198 2.11 -26.51 -14.50
N LEU A 199 1.03 -26.37 -15.25
CA LEU A 199 0.39 -25.08 -15.48
C LEU A 199 -0.98 -25.10 -14.82
N TYR A 200 -1.43 -23.93 -14.38
CA TYR A 200 -2.75 -23.80 -13.81
C TYR A 200 -3.43 -22.53 -14.30
N GLN A 201 -4.75 -22.58 -14.36
CA GLN A 201 -5.55 -21.41 -14.63
C GLN A 201 -6.85 -21.47 -13.85
N LYS A 202 -7.40 -20.28 -13.58
CA LYS A 202 -8.80 -20.18 -13.21
C LYS A 202 -9.69 -20.61 -14.40
N PRO A 203 -10.77 -21.38 -14.17
CA PRO A 203 -11.72 -21.70 -15.23
C PRO A 203 -12.25 -20.45 -15.93
N ASN A 204 -12.21 -20.47 -17.27
CA ASN A 204 -12.59 -19.37 -18.16
C ASN A 204 -11.66 -18.14 -18.12
N SER A 205 -10.49 -18.24 -17.48
CA SER A 205 -9.40 -17.28 -17.68
C SER A 205 -8.67 -17.58 -18.98
N ASN A 206 -8.01 -16.57 -19.55
CA ASN A 206 -7.04 -16.73 -20.64
C ASN A 206 -5.59 -16.70 -20.13
N THR A 207 -5.41 -16.49 -18.82
CA THR A 207 -4.09 -16.42 -18.19
C THR A 207 -3.73 -17.79 -17.64
N PHE A 208 -2.63 -18.34 -18.13
CA PHE A 208 -2.00 -19.53 -17.57
C PHE A 208 -0.85 -19.10 -16.68
N HIS A 209 -0.78 -19.70 -15.51
CA HIS A 209 0.34 -19.57 -14.60
C HIS A 209 1.18 -20.84 -14.68
N VAL A 210 2.49 -20.70 -14.64
CA VAL A 210 3.42 -21.83 -14.55
C VAL A 210 3.72 -22.06 -13.08
N SER A 211 3.71 -23.31 -12.61
CA SER A 211 4.20 -23.63 -11.27
C SER A 211 5.66 -23.22 -11.15
N SER A 212 6.09 -22.83 -9.94
CA SER A 212 7.48 -22.42 -9.67
C SER A 212 8.51 -23.50 -10.06
N ASN A 213 8.10 -24.78 -10.05
CA ASN A 213 8.98 -25.90 -10.38
C ASN A 213 8.79 -26.33 -11.84
N THR A 214 9.90 -26.39 -12.57
CA THR A 214 10.04 -27.12 -13.84
C THR A 214 11.07 -28.21 -13.62
N ASN A 215 10.73 -29.44 -13.99
CA ASN A 215 11.62 -30.58 -13.81
C ASN A 215 12.23 -30.96 -15.16
N SER A 216 13.46 -31.44 -15.16
CA SER A 216 14.16 -31.94 -16.35
C SER A 216 14.78 -33.29 -16.06
N ALA A 217 14.76 -34.19 -17.03
CA ALA A 217 15.33 -35.52 -16.93
C ALA A 217 15.95 -35.95 -18.26
N SER A 218 16.98 -36.80 -18.18
CA SER A 218 17.64 -37.36 -19.35
C SER A 218 16.78 -38.46 -19.98
N GLU A 219 17.20 -38.96 -21.13
CA GLU A 219 16.62 -40.18 -21.71
C GLU A 219 16.50 -41.32 -20.67
N PHE A 220 15.32 -41.93 -20.61
CA PHE A 220 14.94 -43.03 -19.73
C PHE A 220 14.93 -42.75 -18.22
N ASP A 221 15.33 -41.56 -17.78
CA ASP A 221 15.11 -41.11 -16.42
C ASP A 221 13.61 -40.85 -16.17
N GLU A 222 13.22 -40.77 -14.90
CA GLU A 222 11.83 -40.60 -14.48
C GLU A 222 11.63 -39.26 -13.77
N ILE A 223 10.54 -38.57 -14.10
CA ILE A 223 10.01 -37.43 -13.33
C ILE A 223 8.65 -37.83 -12.77
N VAL A 224 8.41 -37.50 -11.50
CA VAL A 224 7.09 -37.70 -10.87
C VAL A 224 6.41 -36.36 -10.69
N GLU A 225 5.36 -36.14 -11.48
CA GLU A 225 4.53 -34.94 -11.39
C GLU A 225 3.28 -35.20 -10.54
N LYS A 226 2.97 -34.28 -9.63
CA LYS A 226 1.78 -34.32 -8.78
C LYS A 226 1.25 -32.91 -8.59
N VAL A 227 -0.05 -32.74 -8.76
CA VAL A 227 -0.70 -31.48 -8.42
C VAL A 227 -0.80 -31.36 -6.90
N ASP A 228 -0.07 -30.40 -6.33
CA ASP A 228 -0.18 -30.05 -4.93
C ASP A 228 -0.70 -28.61 -4.83
N SER A 229 -2.01 -28.50 -4.61
CA SER A 229 -2.71 -27.22 -4.57
C SER A 229 -3.83 -27.26 -3.56
N TYR A 230 -3.78 -26.36 -2.59
CA TYR A 230 -4.77 -26.28 -1.53
C TYR A 230 -5.25 -24.84 -1.34
N CYS A 231 -6.42 -24.73 -0.74
CA CYS A 231 -6.91 -23.50 -0.14
C CYS A 231 -7.44 -23.85 1.26
N PHE A 232 -7.70 -22.84 2.08
CA PHE A 232 -8.30 -23.04 3.39
C PHE A 232 -9.82 -22.86 3.31
N SER A 233 -10.55 -23.69 4.05
CA SER A 233 -12.01 -23.60 4.10
C SER A 233 -12.60 -24.10 5.42
N THR A 234 -13.59 -23.37 5.94
CA THR A 234 -14.49 -23.86 7.01
C THR A 234 -15.75 -24.53 6.45
N SER A 235 -15.89 -24.52 5.13
CA SER A 235 -17.00 -25.11 4.37
C SER A 235 -16.47 -25.98 3.22
N ASN A 236 -17.25 -26.22 2.17
CA ASN A 236 -16.75 -26.87 0.94
C ASN A 236 -16.29 -25.86 -0.13
N LYS A 237 -16.13 -24.58 0.23
CA LYS A 237 -15.70 -23.50 -0.67
C LYS A 237 -14.53 -22.76 -0.04
N CYS A 238 -13.45 -22.58 -0.80
CA CYS A 238 -12.28 -21.83 -0.37
C CYS A 238 -12.63 -20.44 0.18
N ASP A 239 -12.02 -20.12 1.31
CA ASP A 239 -12.01 -18.80 1.93
C ASP A 239 -10.74 -18.07 1.49
N TYR A 240 -10.88 -17.08 0.60
CA TYR A 240 -9.73 -16.39 0.02
C TYR A 240 -8.96 -15.55 1.04
N GLU A 241 -9.65 -14.69 1.81
CA GLU A 241 -9.02 -13.89 2.85
C GLU A 241 -8.46 -14.77 3.97
N GLY A 242 -9.18 -15.83 4.34
CA GLY A 242 -8.66 -16.84 5.26
C GLY A 242 -7.38 -17.50 4.74
N SER A 243 -7.32 -17.83 3.45
CA SER A 243 -6.12 -18.44 2.84
C SER A 243 -4.93 -17.49 2.82
N LEU A 244 -5.12 -16.19 2.57
CA LEU A 244 -4.05 -15.19 2.63
C LEU A 244 -3.39 -15.17 4.01
N TRP A 245 -4.19 -15.00 5.06
CA TRP A 245 -3.69 -14.94 6.44
C TRP A 245 -3.14 -16.28 6.92
N ALA A 246 -3.80 -17.40 6.59
CA ALA A 246 -3.29 -18.73 6.98
C ALA A 246 -1.96 -19.04 6.33
N SER A 247 -1.77 -18.73 5.04
CA SER A 247 -0.49 -18.92 4.38
C SER A 247 0.59 -18.02 4.99
N LEU A 248 0.30 -16.74 5.25
CA LEU A 248 1.26 -15.87 5.93
C LEU A 248 1.68 -16.43 7.30
N THR A 249 0.71 -16.85 8.11
CA THR A 249 0.97 -17.42 9.44
C THR A 249 1.76 -18.71 9.37
N LEU A 250 1.42 -19.62 8.46
CA LEU A 250 2.15 -20.89 8.30
C LEU A 250 3.58 -20.65 7.83
N ALA A 251 3.78 -19.71 6.89
CA ALA A 251 5.12 -19.38 6.43
C ALA A 251 5.98 -18.75 7.55
N LYS A 252 5.38 -17.91 8.42
CA LYS A 252 6.04 -17.40 9.64
C LYS A 252 6.44 -18.51 10.61
N LEU A 253 5.71 -19.63 10.61
CA LEU A 253 5.98 -20.82 11.42
C LEU A 253 6.94 -21.81 10.75
N GLY A 254 7.55 -21.45 9.62
CA GLY A 254 8.48 -22.33 8.89
C GLY A 254 7.82 -23.46 8.09
N GLU A 255 6.50 -23.40 7.86
CA GLU A 255 5.79 -24.38 7.05
C GLU A 255 5.87 -24.06 5.54
N ASP A 256 5.94 -25.09 4.70
CA ASP A 256 5.89 -24.90 3.24
C ASP A 256 4.51 -24.43 2.77
N THR A 257 4.51 -23.22 2.19
CA THR A 257 3.31 -22.55 1.69
C THR A 257 3.19 -22.52 0.17
N SER A 258 4.16 -23.08 -0.56
CA SER A 258 4.17 -23.15 -2.02
C SER A 258 2.88 -23.77 -2.58
N GLN A 259 2.34 -24.77 -1.89
CA GLN A 259 1.11 -25.48 -2.21
C GLN A 259 -0.17 -24.60 -2.13
N TYR A 260 -0.13 -23.44 -1.48
CA TYR A 260 -1.28 -22.51 -1.39
C TYR A 260 -1.21 -21.40 -2.43
N LEU A 261 -0.01 -21.08 -2.93
CA LEU A 261 0.23 -19.99 -3.88
C LEU A 261 -0.59 -20.10 -5.16
N PRO A 262 -0.76 -21.28 -5.82
CA PRO A 262 -1.53 -21.36 -7.05
C PRO A 262 -2.95 -20.82 -6.91
N TYR A 263 -3.62 -21.11 -5.79
CA TYR A 263 -4.95 -20.60 -5.48
C TYR A 263 -4.92 -19.10 -5.19
N ILE A 264 -3.98 -18.64 -4.36
CA ILE A 264 -3.89 -17.23 -3.98
C ILE A 264 -3.61 -16.34 -5.20
N ILE A 265 -2.66 -16.74 -6.04
CA ILE A 265 -2.25 -16.05 -7.27
C ILE A 265 -3.40 -16.03 -8.28
N SER A 266 -3.98 -17.18 -8.59
CA SER A 266 -5.05 -17.26 -9.62
C SER A 266 -6.29 -16.45 -9.28
N MET A 267 -6.57 -16.30 -7.98
CA MET A 267 -7.77 -15.62 -7.50
C MET A 267 -7.52 -14.15 -7.10
N SER A 268 -6.28 -13.66 -7.19
CA SER A 268 -5.93 -12.27 -6.80
C SER A 268 -6.59 -11.21 -7.68
N GLN A 269 -6.77 -11.52 -8.96
CA GLN A 269 -7.33 -10.58 -9.93
C GLN A 269 -8.87 -10.52 -9.91
N GLU A 270 -9.52 -11.35 -9.09
CA GLU A 270 -10.98 -11.30 -8.91
C GLU A 270 -11.41 -9.99 -8.27
N THR A 271 -12.48 -9.39 -8.80
CA THR A 271 -12.94 -8.08 -8.34
C THR A 271 -13.32 -8.09 -6.86
N GLU A 272 -13.92 -9.18 -6.38
CA GLU A 272 -14.23 -9.37 -4.96
C GLU A 272 -13.01 -9.55 -4.06
N ASN A 273 -11.85 -9.93 -4.60
CA ASN A 273 -10.65 -10.25 -3.83
C ASN A 273 -9.65 -9.09 -3.80
N LYS A 274 -9.69 -8.16 -4.77
CA LYS A 274 -8.84 -6.96 -4.78
C LYS A 274 -8.91 -6.15 -3.49
N GLN A 275 -10.08 -6.15 -2.83
CA GLN A 275 -10.28 -5.47 -1.55
C GLN A 275 -9.40 -6.01 -0.41
N PHE A 276 -8.83 -7.21 -0.54
CA PHE A 276 -7.95 -7.81 0.46
C PHE A 276 -6.47 -7.51 0.23
N LEU A 277 -6.16 -6.67 -0.76
CA LEU A 277 -4.80 -6.28 -1.16
C LEU A 277 -3.86 -7.50 -1.35
N PRO A 278 -4.17 -8.45 -2.26
CA PRO A 278 -3.42 -9.70 -2.39
C PRO A 278 -1.93 -9.52 -2.67
N SER A 279 -1.55 -8.46 -3.40
CA SER A 279 -0.16 -8.15 -3.72
C SER A 279 0.71 -7.96 -2.49
N ALA A 280 0.15 -7.44 -1.38
CA ALA A 280 0.89 -7.34 -0.12
C ALA A 280 1.27 -8.72 0.44
N PHE A 281 0.32 -9.66 0.49
CA PHE A 281 0.60 -11.02 0.96
C PHE A 281 1.49 -11.81 0.00
N LEU A 282 1.24 -11.69 -1.30
CA LEU A 282 2.04 -12.37 -2.31
C LEU A 282 3.48 -11.85 -2.32
N TYR A 283 3.69 -10.55 -2.10
CA TYR A 283 5.03 -10.01 -1.93
C TYR A 283 5.72 -10.57 -0.67
N ILE A 284 5.04 -10.59 0.48
CA ILE A 284 5.62 -11.20 1.70
C ILE A 284 5.97 -12.69 1.48
N LEU A 285 5.10 -13.45 0.83
CA LEU A 285 5.26 -14.90 0.67
C LEU A 285 6.24 -15.32 -0.41
N THR A 286 6.58 -14.43 -1.36
CA THR A 286 7.37 -14.81 -2.55
C THR A 286 8.52 -13.86 -2.85
N SER A 287 8.53 -12.68 -2.23
CA SER A 287 9.47 -11.59 -2.50
C SER A 287 9.59 -11.20 -3.98
N SER A 288 8.57 -11.50 -4.78
CA SER A 288 8.58 -11.25 -6.22
C SER A 288 8.35 -9.77 -6.53
N ASP A 289 9.25 -9.20 -7.35
CA ASP A 289 9.19 -7.81 -7.81
C ASP A 289 7.86 -7.49 -8.54
N ASP A 290 7.22 -8.47 -9.17
CA ASP A 290 5.91 -8.29 -9.83
C ASP A 290 4.84 -7.85 -8.81
N TYR A 291 4.83 -8.47 -7.62
CA TYR A 291 3.88 -8.13 -6.57
C TYR A 291 4.27 -6.86 -5.82
N TYR A 292 5.57 -6.56 -5.71
CA TYR A 292 6.05 -5.26 -5.24
C TYR A 292 5.53 -4.14 -6.14
N ASN A 293 5.77 -4.25 -7.46
CA ASN A 293 5.35 -3.26 -8.44
C ASN A 293 3.82 -3.11 -8.46
N GLU A 294 3.07 -4.22 -8.40
CA GLU A 294 1.61 -4.18 -8.26
C GLU A 294 1.20 -3.42 -6.99
N LEU A 295 1.77 -3.77 -5.83
CA LEU A 295 1.47 -3.11 -4.55
C LEU A 295 1.77 -1.61 -4.59
N VAL A 296 2.95 -1.21 -5.06
CA VAL A 296 3.35 0.20 -5.17
C VAL A 296 2.44 0.96 -6.12
N SER A 297 2.06 0.36 -7.26
CA SER A 297 1.15 0.99 -8.23
C SER A 297 -0.26 1.27 -7.66
N LEU A 298 -0.67 0.54 -6.62
CA LEU A 298 -1.96 0.75 -5.93
C LEU A 298 -1.94 1.93 -4.97
N GLN A 299 -0.75 2.47 -4.63
CA GLN A 299 -0.61 3.63 -3.75
C GLN A 299 -1.33 4.84 -4.36
N LYS A 300 -2.24 5.45 -3.59
CA LYS A 300 -2.97 6.64 -4.03
C LYS A 300 -2.05 7.86 -4.04
N SER A 301 -2.41 8.89 -4.82
CA SER A 301 -1.63 10.13 -4.98
C SER A 301 -1.33 10.87 -3.67
N ASN A 302 -2.07 10.59 -2.61
CA ASN A 302 -1.87 11.13 -1.27
C ASN A 302 -1.03 10.20 -0.37
N ASN A 303 -0.32 9.23 -0.95
CA ASN A 303 0.60 8.30 -0.30
C ASN A 303 -0.07 7.35 0.72
N TYR A 304 -1.16 6.68 0.33
CA TYR A 304 -1.82 5.66 1.15
C TYR A 304 -2.48 4.59 0.28
N TRP A 305 -2.86 3.45 0.87
CA TRP A 305 -3.65 2.40 0.21
C TRP A 305 -5.07 2.37 0.75
N ASP A 306 -6.07 2.03 -0.07
CA ASP A 306 -7.51 2.06 0.29
C ASP A 306 -8.35 1.16 -0.63
N GLU A 307 -7.95 -0.11 -0.78
CA GLU A 307 -8.66 -1.11 -1.58
C GLU A 307 -9.89 -1.68 -0.85
N SER A 308 -9.85 -1.80 0.47
CA SER A 308 -10.94 -2.33 1.31
C SER A 308 -11.95 -1.27 1.76
N ARG A 309 -11.70 0.01 1.45
CA ARG A 309 -12.34 1.18 2.06
C ARG A 309 -11.99 1.38 3.54
N ASN A 310 -10.93 0.72 4.01
CA ASN A 310 -10.27 1.03 5.26
C ASN A 310 -8.80 1.38 5.00
N LYS A 311 -8.58 2.62 4.58
CA LYS A 311 -7.24 3.14 4.29
C LYS A 311 -6.17 2.94 5.36
N PHE A 312 -6.53 2.93 6.64
CA PHE A 312 -5.55 2.73 7.71
C PHE A 312 -5.12 1.26 7.78
N TYR A 313 -6.08 0.34 7.66
CA TYR A 313 -5.79 -1.09 7.59
C TYR A 313 -4.99 -1.46 6.34
N ASP A 314 -5.41 -0.97 5.16
CA ASP A 314 -4.71 -1.29 3.90
C ASP A 314 -3.31 -0.70 3.86
N THR A 315 -3.13 0.52 4.40
CA THR A 315 -1.80 1.14 4.51
C THR A 315 -0.92 0.39 5.52
N ALA A 316 -1.48 -0.08 6.65
CA ALA A 316 -0.74 -0.93 7.57
C ALA A 316 -0.32 -2.25 6.92
N LEU A 317 -1.21 -2.90 6.17
CA LEU A 317 -0.90 -4.14 5.46
C LEU A 317 0.17 -3.93 4.37
N ALA A 318 0.12 -2.82 3.62
CA ALA A 318 1.16 -2.46 2.66
C ALA A 318 2.50 -2.19 3.36
N LEU A 319 2.51 -1.46 4.48
CA LEU A 319 3.72 -1.22 5.27
C LEU A 319 4.30 -2.50 5.85
N LEU A 320 3.45 -3.44 6.27
CA LEU A 320 3.90 -4.76 6.73
C LEU A 320 4.61 -5.51 5.61
N ALA A 321 4.10 -5.45 4.39
CA ALA A 321 4.74 -6.07 3.22
C ALA A 321 6.04 -5.38 2.81
N LEU A 322 6.21 -4.10 3.15
CA LEU A 322 7.39 -3.30 2.81
C LEU A 322 8.29 -3.07 4.03
N SER A 323 8.23 -3.92 5.06
CA SER A 323 8.96 -3.70 6.32
C SER A 323 10.46 -3.90 6.18
N ASP A 324 10.88 -4.87 5.36
CA ASP A 324 12.27 -5.24 5.12
C ASP A 324 12.90 -4.47 3.95
N VAL A 325 12.10 -3.70 3.20
CA VAL A 325 12.57 -2.91 2.07
C VAL A 325 12.50 -1.42 2.36
N SER A 326 13.65 -0.77 2.29
CA SER A 326 13.72 0.70 2.31
C SER A 326 13.18 1.25 0.98
N SER A 327 11.88 1.55 0.95
CA SER A 327 11.19 2.13 -0.21
C SER A 327 10.69 3.54 0.08
N ASP A 328 10.75 4.41 -0.92
CA ASP A 328 10.21 5.76 -0.84
C ASP A 328 8.69 5.75 -0.61
N GLU A 329 8.01 4.74 -1.15
CA GLU A 329 6.58 4.49 -0.98
C GLU A 329 6.21 4.27 0.49
N ALA A 330 6.97 3.44 1.20
CA ALA A 330 6.77 3.19 2.62
C ALA A 330 7.02 4.47 3.42
N GLU A 331 8.09 5.21 3.14
CA GLU A 331 8.41 6.46 3.83
C GLU A 331 7.41 7.59 3.55
N ARG A 332 6.89 7.68 2.32
CA ARG A 332 5.79 8.60 1.98
C ARG A 332 4.51 8.23 2.74
N ALA A 333 4.21 6.94 2.89
CA ALA A 333 3.04 6.48 3.62
C ALA A 333 3.15 6.71 5.13
N LYS A 334 4.32 6.44 5.73
CA LYS A 334 4.61 6.79 7.14
C LYS A 334 4.40 8.28 7.40
N ARG A 335 4.89 9.15 6.52
CA ARG A 335 4.65 10.62 6.60
C ARG A 335 3.18 10.98 6.47
N TYR A 336 2.45 10.36 5.54
CA TYR A 336 1.00 10.57 5.41
C TYR A 336 0.28 10.20 6.70
N LEU A 337 0.59 9.04 7.29
CA LEU A 337 -0.02 8.58 8.55
C LEU A 337 0.23 9.55 9.69
N LEU A 338 1.48 9.98 9.88
CA LEU A 338 1.85 10.99 10.87
C LEU A 338 1.09 12.30 10.69
N SER A 339 0.90 12.76 9.44
CA SER A 339 0.13 13.99 9.16
C SER A 339 -1.39 13.85 9.40
N ASN A 340 -1.91 12.63 9.46
CA ASN A 340 -3.33 12.33 9.71
C ASN A 340 -3.59 11.81 11.13
N GLN A 341 -2.57 11.85 11.99
CA GLN A 341 -2.69 11.49 13.40
C GLN A 341 -3.62 12.48 14.12
N ARG A 342 -4.45 11.98 15.03
CA ARG A 342 -5.29 12.85 15.88
C ARG A 342 -4.41 13.56 16.92
N SER A 343 -4.98 14.59 17.56
CA SER A 343 -4.30 15.33 18.62
C SER A 343 -3.92 14.52 19.85
N ASP A 344 -4.55 13.35 20.05
CA ASP A 344 -4.22 12.42 21.13
C ASP A 344 -3.13 11.41 20.74
N GLY A 345 -2.62 11.45 19.51
CA GLY A 345 -1.59 10.51 19.02
C GLY A 345 -2.16 9.27 18.34
N CYS A 346 -3.46 9.00 18.43
CA CYS A 346 -4.03 7.81 17.82
C CYS A 346 -4.48 8.02 16.36
N TRP A 347 -4.57 6.92 15.63
CA TRP A 347 -5.44 6.77 14.47
C TRP A 347 -6.77 6.16 14.92
N GLN A 348 -7.78 6.10 14.03
CA GLN A 348 -9.14 5.76 14.46
C GLN A 348 -9.27 4.37 15.12
N SER A 349 -9.25 3.29 14.34
CA SER A 349 -9.44 1.90 14.81
C SER A 349 -8.20 1.02 14.66
N ASP A 350 -7.25 1.43 13.84
CA ASP A 350 -6.17 0.55 13.37
C ASP A 350 -4.79 1.00 13.91
N THR A 351 -4.77 1.80 14.98
CA THR A 351 -3.52 2.29 15.62
C THR A 351 -2.56 1.16 15.94
N SER A 352 -3.04 0.07 16.54
CA SER A 352 -2.20 -1.07 16.91
C SER A 352 -1.54 -1.69 15.67
N PHE A 353 -2.32 -1.96 14.61
CA PHE A 353 -1.77 -2.59 13.41
C PHE A 353 -0.83 -1.65 12.65
N LEU A 354 -1.13 -0.34 12.61
CA LEU A 354 -0.24 0.67 12.04
C LEU A 354 1.09 0.76 12.77
N LEU A 355 1.07 0.73 14.10
CA LEU A 355 2.29 0.76 14.90
C LEU A 355 3.13 -0.50 14.69
N HIS A 356 2.49 -1.67 14.71
CA HIS A 356 3.16 -2.94 14.43
C HIS A 356 3.79 -2.97 13.03
N ALA A 357 3.05 -2.54 12.00
CA ALA A 357 3.54 -2.63 10.63
C ALA A 357 4.53 -1.52 10.25
N GLY A 358 4.31 -0.29 10.71
CA GLY A 358 5.08 0.88 10.28
C GLY A 358 6.25 1.24 11.20
N TRP A 359 6.14 0.92 12.49
CA TRP A 359 7.11 1.29 13.52
C TRP A 359 7.25 0.21 14.59
N PRO A 360 7.48 -1.07 14.23
CA PRO A 360 7.54 -2.17 15.19
C PRO A 360 8.55 -1.89 16.30
N LYS A 361 8.21 -2.28 17.53
CA LYS A 361 9.13 -2.30 18.67
C LYS A 361 9.50 -3.74 19.00
N ASN A 362 10.72 -3.94 19.48
CA ASN A 362 11.18 -5.25 19.92
C ASN A 362 10.32 -5.77 21.07
N THR A 363 9.98 -7.06 21.04
CA THR A 363 9.24 -7.74 22.10
C THR A 363 9.97 -7.68 23.43
N ALA A 364 9.24 -7.50 24.52
CA ALA A 364 9.78 -7.64 25.86
C ALA A 364 10.16 -9.10 26.13
N SER A 365 11.36 -9.32 26.67
CA SER A 365 11.77 -10.63 27.15
C SER A 365 10.85 -11.07 28.29
N SER A 366 10.19 -12.22 28.14
CA SER A 366 9.40 -12.78 29.24
C SER A 366 10.30 -13.29 30.36
N PRO A 367 9.94 -13.13 31.65
CA PRO A 367 10.72 -13.65 32.75
C PRO A 367 10.87 -15.18 32.66
N GLY A 368 12.06 -15.66 32.29
CA GLY A 368 12.36 -17.08 32.13
C GLY A 368 12.48 -17.58 30.69
N VAL A 369 12.21 -16.74 29.68
CA VAL A 369 12.47 -17.03 28.26
C VAL A 369 13.39 -15.95 27.71
N SER A 370 14.64 -16.30 27.40
CA SER A 370 15.55 -15.39 26.71
C SER A 370 15.14 -15.33 25.24
N ILE A 371 14.45 -14.26 24.86
CA ILE A 371 14.23 -13.92 23.44
C ILE A 371 15.60 -13.55 22.86
N SER A 372 16.13 -14.40 22.00
CA SER A 372 17.34 -14.12 21.23
C SER A 372 16.92 -13.39 19.96
N ASN A 373 17.23 -12.09 19.86
CA ASN A 373 17.00 -11.40 18.58
C ASN A 373 17.90 -12.03 17.52
N CYS A 374 17.37 -12.24 16.32
CA CYS A 374 18.10 -12.83 15.20
C CYS A 374 19.45 -12.13 14.96
N GLU A 375 19.41 -10.80 14.89
CA GLU A 375 20.58 -9.98 14.60
C GLU A 375 21.63 -9.98 15.72
N ASP A 376 21.25 -10.22 16.98
CA ASP A 376 22.20 -10.28 18.11
C ASP A 376 23.18 -11.47 17.97
N PHE A 377 22.84 -12.44 17.12
CA PHE A 377 23.62 -13.65 16.88
C PHE A 377 24.27 -13.67 15.49
N GLY A 378 24.19 -12.55 14.74
CA GLY A 378 24.79 -12.42 13.41
C GLY A 378 23.97 -13.09 12.29
N HIS A 379 22.70 -13.37 12.55
CA HIS A 379 21.71 -13.79 11.56
C HIS A 379 20.92 -12.59 11.04
N TYR A 380 20.04 -12.80 10.06
CA TYR A 380 19.36 -11.71 9.35
C TYR A 380 17.85 -11.84 9.42
N CYS A 381 17.16 -10.75 9.76
CA CYS A 381 15.72 -10.67 9.60
C CYS A 381 15.40 -10.27 8.16
N VAL A 382 14.79 -11.18 7.41
CA VAL A 382 14.43 -10.99 6.00
C VAL A 382 12.96 -11.34 5.80
N SER A 383 12.30 -10.79 4.77
CA SER A 383 10.95 -11.23 4.40
C SER A 383 10.85 -12.75 4.29
N ILE A 384 9.70 -13.29 4.65
CA ILE A 384 9.40 -14.73 4.60
C ILE A 384 9.76 -15.36 3.24
N GLY A 385 9.44 -14.71 2.12
CA GLY A 385 9.74 -15.21 0.78
C GLY A 385 11.23 -15.15 0.39
N ASN A 386 12.06 -14.53 1.23
CA ASN A 386 13.47 -14.28 0.99
C ASN A 386 14.40 -15.24 1.74
N CYS A 387 13.86 -16.15 2.58
CA CYS A 387 14.66 -17.15 3.29
C CYS A 387 14.26 -18.55 2.83
N ASP A 388 15.25 -19.36 2.44
CA ASP A 388 15.01 -20.77 2.17
C ASP A 388 14.61 -21.49 3.46
N LEU A 389 13.64 -22.42 3.38
CA LEU A 389 13.13 -23.13 4.56
C LEU A 389 14.22 -23.90 5.32
N GLU A 390 15.27 -24.36 4.62
CA GLU A 390 16.40 -25.05 5.23
C GLU A 390 17.36 -24.10 6.00
N GLU A 391 17.29 -22.80 5.71
CA GLU A 391 18.12 -21.74 6.30
C GLU A 391 17.35 -20.91 7.36
N SER A 392 16.04 -21.13 7.50
CA SER A 392 15.19 -20.48 8.50
C SER A 392 15.50 -21.01 9.92
N LEU A 393 15.55 -20.10 10.89
CA LEU A 393 15.90 -20.40 12.27
C LEU A 393 14.74 -20.06 13.24
N ASP A 394 14.06 -21.09 13.72
CA ASP A 394 12.82 -20.95 14.51
C ASP A 394 13.04 -20.43 15.95
N ASN A 395 14.28 -20.43 16.44
CA ASN A 395 14.59 -20.03 17.82
C ASN A 395 14.94 -18.54 17.99
N PHE A 396 14.87 -17.77 16.90
CA PHE A 396 15.26 -16.37 16.89
C PHE A 396 14.09 -15.46 16.55
N TYR A 397 14.11 -14.27 17.15
CA TYR A 397 13.05 -13.29 16.98
C TYR A 397 13.42 -12.23 15.94
N CYS A 398 12.45 -11.93 15.07
CA CYS A 398 12.45 -10.77 14.18
C CYS A 398 11.29 -9.84 14.55
N PRO A 399 11.50 -8.50 14.61
CA PRO A 399 10.47 -7.55 15.04
C PRO A 399 9.22 -7.54 14.18
N SER A 400 9.34 -7.77 12.87
CA SER A 400 8.20 -7.81 11.96
C SER A 400 7.55 -9.18 11.90
N SER A 401 6.22 -9.20 11.78
CA SER A 401 5.46 -10.44 11.56
C SER A 401 5.53 -10.94 10.12
N SER A 402 6.11 -10.17 9.19
CA SER A 402 6.39 -10.56 7.80
C SER A 402 7.82 -11.05 7.59
N GLU A 403 8.66 -11.05 8.62
CA GLU A 403 10.07 -11.46 8.56
C GLU A 403 10.31 -12.79 9.28
N VAL A 404 11.32 -13.53 8.86
CA VAL A 404 11.85 -14.70 9.55
C VAL A 404 13.35 -14.53 9.78
N CYS A 405 13.89 -15.24 10.77
CA CYS A 405 15.32 -15.23 11.00
C CYS A 405 15.99 -16.20 10.03
N CYS A 406 16.92 -15.70 9.22
CA CYS A 406 17.64 -16.47 8.23
C CYS A 406 19.13 -16.57 8.60
N GLU A 407 19.73 -17.74 8.42
CA GLU A 407 21.15 -17.95 8.68
C GLU A 407 22.03 -17.12 7.72
N VAL A 408 21.60 -16.99 6.46
CA VAL A 408 22.33 -16.30 5.39
C VAL A 408 21.72 -14.92 5.13
N GLU A 409 22.60 -13.94 4.87
CA GLU A 409 22.15 -12.63 4.41
C GLU A 409 21.48 -12.79 3.05
N ASN A 410 20.22 -12.40 2.92
CA ASN A 410 19.63 -12.26 1.60
C ASN A 410 20.28 -11.04 0.92
N ILE A 411 21.28 -11.31 0.10
CA ILE A 411 21.86 -10.31 -0.77
C ILE A 411 20.84 -10.08 -1.88
N ALA A 412 20.11 -8.96 -1.79
CA ALA A 412 19.22 -8.53 -2.86
C ALA A 412 19.97 -8.63 -4.21
N PRO A 413 19.33 -9.11 -5.30
CA PRO A 413 20.04 -9.26 -6.55
C PRO A 413 20.58 -7.89 -7.00
N THR A 414 21.78 -7.90 -7.56
CA THR A 414 22.34 -6.72 -8.23
C THR A 414 21.43 -6.30 -9.37
N CYS A 415 21.51 -5.03 -9.79
CA CYS A 415 20.68 -4.53 -10.88
C CYS A 415 20.88 -5.37 -12.16
N SER A 416 22.11 -5.83 -12.40
CA SER A 416 22.43 -6.72 -13.52
C SER A 416 21.78 -8.11 -13.40
N GLU A 417 21.66 -8.68 -12.21
CA GLU A 417 20.99 -9.98 -11.99
C GLU A 417 19.48 -9.86 -12.17
N LYS A 418 18.90 -8.69 -11.86
CA LYS A 418 17.52 -8.33 -12.19
C LYS A 418 17.30 -8.04 -13.68
N SER A 419 18.32 -8.22 -14.52
CA SER A 419 18.30 -7.85 -15.95
C SER A 419 18.01 -6.36 -16.20
N GLY A 420 18.35 -5.50 -15.24
CA GLY A 420 18.21 -4.04 -15.34
C GLY A 420 19.55 -3.34 -15.52
N ILE A 421 19.48 -2.00 -15.60
CA ILE A 421 20.62 -1.09 -15.72
C ILE A 421 20.49 0.07 -14.74
N ILE A 422 21.63 0.55 -14.21
CA ILE A 422 21.66 1.71 -13.31
C ILE A 422 21.79 2.97 -14.18
N CYS A 423 20.81 3.89 -14.10
CA CYS A 423 20.83 5.13 -14.88
C CYS A 423 21.84 6.14 -14.32
N SER A 424 22.47 6.90 -15.21
CA SER A 424 23.35 8.01 -14.83
C SER A 424 22.54 9.17 -14.23
N LEU A 425 23.20 10.11 -13.52
CA LEU A 425 22.52 11.26 -12.86
C LEU A 425 21.75 12.18 -13.83
N ASP A 426 22.09 12.15 -15.12
CA ASP A 426 21.50 12.87 -16.24
C ASP A 426 20.49 12.04 -17.04
N GLN A 427 20.18 10.83 -16.57
CA GLN A 427 19.26 9.90 -17.21
C GLN A 427 18.07 9.58 -16.31
N PHE A 428 16.92 9.30 -16.92
CA PHE A 428 15.76 8.76 -16.23
C PHE A 428 15.44 7.36 -16.74
N CYS A 429 14.86 6.53 -15.87
CA CYS A 429 14.43 5.20 -16.27
C CYS A 429 13.17 5.28 -17.13
N ASN A 430 13.24 4.76 -18.36
CA ASN A 430 12.08 4.45 -19.18
C ASN A 430 11.74 2.97 -19.01
N GLY A 431 11.10 2.65 -17.88
CA GLY A 431 10.79 1.30 -17.45
C GLY A 431 10.31 1.28 -16.00
N ASP A 432 10.42 0.12 -15.36
CA ASP A 432 10.14 -0.03 -13.94
C ASP A 432 11.42 0.19 -13.13
N GLU A 433 11.34 1.06 -12.12
CA GLU A 433 12.42 1.25 -11.16
C GLU A 433 12.23 0.30 -9.98
N VAL A 434 13.19 -0.60 -9.77
CA VAL A 434 13.17 -1.57 -8.67
C VAL A 434 14.40 -1.41 -7.78
N PRO A 435 14.33 -1.68 -6.47
CA PRO A 435 15.51 -1.66 -5.60
C PRO A 435 16.48 -2.81 -5.95
N SER A 436 17.78 -2.56 -5.83
CA SER A 436 18.85 -3.56 -5.97
C SER A 436 19.91 -3.43 -4.87
N SER A 437 20.79 -4.42 -4.71
CA SER A 437 21.87 -4.35 -3.69
C SER A 437 22.97 -3.34 -4.01
N ASP A 438 23.17 -3.03 -5.30
CA ASP A 438 24.24 -2.18 -5.82
C ASP A 438 23.79 -0.74 -6.13
N SER A 439 22.48 -0.46 -6.09
CA SER A 439 21.92 0.86 -6.36
C SER A 439 20.60 1.09 -5.64
N SER A 440 20.27 2.35 -5.32
CA SER A 440 18.95 2.67 -4.74
C SER A 440 17.80 2.51 -5.73
N SER A 441 18.07 2.53 -7.04
CA SER A 441 17.08 2.35 -8.10
C SER A 441 17.75 1.69 -9.31
N CYS A 442 17.26 0.51 -9.66
CA CYS A 442 17.62 -0.27 -10.84
C CYS A 442 16.52 -0.12 -11.89
N CYS A 443 16.88 0.30 -13.10
CA CYS A 443 15.94 0.44 -14.20
C CYS A 443 15.78 -0.87 -14.96
N ILE A 444 14.61 -1.49 -14.89
CA ILE A 444 14.20 -2.57 -15.79
C ILE A 444 13.62 -1.92 -17.05
N GLY A 445 14.50 -1.55 -17.97
CA GLY A 445 14.15 -0.83 -19.19
C GLY A 445 15.35 -0.13 -19.80
N ASP A 446 15.09 1.01 -20.43
CA ASP A 446 16.13 1.85 -21.03
C ASP A 446 16.36 3.11 -20.19
N CYS A 447 17.60 3.49 -19.96
CA CYS A 447 17.93 4.79 -19.41
C CYS A 447 17.93 5.82 -20.55
N LEU A 448 17.04 6.81 -20.46
CA LEU A 448 16.95 7.89 -21.44
C LEU A 448 17.59 9.14 -20.85
N ASP A 449 18.37 9.85 -21.64
CA ASP A 449 18.88 11.16 -21.25
C ASP A 449 17.68 12.09 -20.99
N LEU A 450 17.72 12.81 -19.86
CA LEU A 450 16.77 13.88 -19.63
C LEU A 450 17.04 14.95 -20.68
N ASP A 451 16.16 15.06 -21.69
CA ASP A 451 16.04 16.25 -22.54
C ASP A 451 15.52 17.40 -21.66
N VAL A 452 16.32 17.85 -20.69
CA VAL A 452 16.03 19.05 -19.92
C VAL A 452 16.28 20.19 -20.89
N GLU A 453 15.22 20.68 -21.55
CA GLU A 453 15.28 21.99 -22.19
C GLU A 453 15.85 22.96 -21.14
N PRO A 454 16.97 23.63 -21.42
CA PRO A 454 17.65 24.46 -20.46
C PRO A 454 16.69 25.53 -19.93
N GLU A 455 16.77 25.89 -18.64
CA GLU A 455 15.85 26.86 -18.01
C GLU A 455 15.70 28.16 -18.82
N CYS A 456 16.77 28.57 -19.51
CA CYS A 456 16.77 29.65 -20.49
C CYS A 456 15.69 29.49 -21.58
N GLU A 457 15.59 28.31 -22.20
CA GLU A 457 14.63 28.00 -23.26
C GLU A 457 13.20 27.82 -22.73
N GLN A 458 13.05 27.29 -21.51
CA GLN A 458 11.73 27.17 -20.85
C GLN A 458 11.06 28.54 -20.61
N GLU A 459 11.86 29.57 -20.31
CA GLU A 459 11.40 30.95 -20.18
C GLU A 459 11.23 31.66 -21.54
N GLY A 460 11.44 30.95 -22.66
CA GLY A 460 11.33 31.47 -24.02
C GLY A 460 12.52 32.33 -24.45
N TYR A 461 13.66 32.23 -23.77
CA TYR A 461 14.92 32.87 -24.15
C TYR A 461 15.77 31.92 -25.01
N ILE A 462 16.92 32.39 -25.49
CA ILE A 462 17.79 31.61 -26.38
C ILE A 462 19.22 31.67 -25.84
N CYS A 463 19.86 30.50 -25.67
CA CYS A 463 21.28 30.39 -25.35
C CYS A 463 22.14 30.75 -26.58
N LYS A 464 23.09 31.68 -26.42
CA LYS A 464 24.04 32.09 -27.46
C LYS A 464 25.38 32.48 -26.83
N SER A 465 26.48 32.36 -27.56
CA SER A 465 27.82 32.81 -27.11
C SER A 465 27.93 34.29 -26.71
N SER A 466 27.01 35.14 -27.21
CA SER A 466 26.82 36.52 -26.74
C SER A 466 25.45 37.05 -27.18
N CYS A 467 24.87 37.94 -26.38
CA CYS A 467 23.62 38.62 -26.74
C CYS A 467 23.86 39.74 -27.76
N THR A 468 22.93 39.91 -28.69
CA THR A 468 22.97 41.00 -29.67
C THR A 468 22.53 42.33 -29.06
N ASP A 469 22.77 43.46 -29.72
CA ASP A 469 22.38 44.81 -29.25
C ASP A 469 20.87 44.98 -28.96
N ASN A 470 20.02 44.07 -29.45
CA ASN A 470 18.57 44.07 -29.25
C ASN A 470 18.11 43.05 -28.19
N GLU A 471 19.06 42.41 -27.50
CA GLU A 471 18.84 41.39 -26.50
C GLU A 471 19.54 41.80 -25.19
N GLU A 472 19.01 41.37 -24.05
CA GLU A 472 19.62 41.53 -22.74
C GLU A 472 20.03 40.17 -22.20
N GLU A 473 21.25 40.10 -21.64
CA GLU A 473 21.75 38.91 -20.97
C GLU A 473 21.02 38.70 -19.65
N LYS A 474 20.46 37.51 -19.47
CA LYS A 474 19.85 37.06 -18.22
C LYS A 474 20.85 36.19 -17.47
N THR A 475 21.71 36.84 -16.70
CA THR A 475 22.76 36.17 -15.92
C THR A 475 22.22 35.07 -15.00
N THR A 476 20.99 35.22 -14.48
CA THR A 476 20.34 34.24 -13.61
C THR A 476 20.12 32.88 -14.29
N TYR A 477 19.89 32.88 -15.60
CA TYR A 477 19.62 31.68 -16.39
C TYR A 477 20.81 31.28 -17.28
N SER A 478 21.93 32.01 -17.21
CA SER A 478 23.09 31.72 -18.08
C SER A 478 23.83 30.44 -17.68
N ASN A 479 23.67 30.00 -16.43
CA ASN A 479 24.21 28.71 -15.96
C ASN A 479 23.47 27.50 -16.56
N SER A 480 22.30 27.69 -17.17
CA SER A 480 21.59 26.60 -17.85
C SER A 480 22.05 26.40 -19.29
N CYS A 481 22.87 27.29 -19.85
CA CYS A 481 23.37 27.18 -21.22
C CYS A 481 24.66 26.33 -21.28
N GLU A 482 25.00 25.80 -22.46
CA GLU A 482 26.26 25.07 -22.67
C GLU A 482 27.49 25.92 -22.30
N PHE A 483 28.60 25.26 -21.98
CA PHE A 483 29.79 25.89 -21.42
C PHE A 483 30.35 26.99 -22.36
N GLY A 484 30.11 28.25 -22.01
CA GLY A 484 30.54 29.44 -22.77
C GLY A 484 29.42 30.25 -23.43
N ASP A 485 28.18 29.75 -23.39
CA ASP A 485 26.99 30.46 -23.85
C ASP A 485 26.31 31.24 -22.71
N VAL A 486 25.59 32.30 -23.07
CA VAL A 486 24.81 33.15 -22.16
C VAL A 486 23.34 33.16 -22.59
N CYS A 487 22.44 33.34 -21.62
CA CYS A 487 21.01 33.33 -21.88
C CYS A 487 20.52 34.71 -22.34
N CYS A 488 19.94 34.82 -23.54
CA CYS A 488 19.57 36.09 -24.15
C CYS A 488 18.05 36.27 -24.29
N ALA A 489 17.52 37.34 -23.69
CA ALA A 489 16.12 37.75 -23.78
C ALA A 489 15.96 38.95 -24.72
N LYS A 490 14.88 39.02 -25.51
CA LYS A 490 14.63 40.20 -26.37
C LYS A 490 14.27 41.42 -25.53
N LEU A 491 14.91 42.55 -25.80
CA LEU A 491 14.59 43.82 -25.13
C LEU A 491 13.13 44.22 -25.43
N PRO A 492 12.33 44.61 -24.42
CA PRO A 492 10.97 45.05 -24.66
C PRO A 492 10.99 46.33 -25.49
N GLN A 493 10.29 46.34 -26.64
CA GLN A 493 10.14 47.55 -27.43
C GLN A 493 9.41 48.60 -26.59
N THR A 494 10.07 49.73 -26.37
CA THR A 494 9.57 50.85 -25.56
C THR A 494 8.40 51.54 -26.28
N SER A 495 7.21 50.96 -26.16
CA SER A 495 5.96 51.68 -26.41
C SER A 495 5.74 52.67 -25.26
N GLY A 496 6.28 53.89 -25.43
CA GLY A 496 6.13 54.99 -24.49
C GLY A 496 4.68 55.43 -24.33
N GLY A 497 4.03 54.95 -23.27
CA GLY A 497 2.72 55.42 -22.80
C GLY A 497 2.87 56.12 -21.45
N PHE A 498 2.82 57.45 -21.43
CA PHE A 498 2.80 58.25 -20.19
C PHE A 498 1.53 57.94 -19.38
N ASN A 499 1.71 57.65 -18.08
CA ASN A 499 0.68 57.20 -17.13
C ASN A 499 -0.41 58.27 -16.83
N ILE A 500 -1.39 58.39 -17.72
CA ILE A 500 -2.64 59.17 -17.53
C ILE A 500 -3.44 58.69 -16.31
N TRP A 501 -3.29 57.41 -15.94
CA TRP A 501 -3.98 56.80 -14.81
C TRP A 501 -3.59 57.41 -13.44
N LEU A 502 -2.33 57.82 -13.28
CA LEU A 502 -1.81 58.37 -12.02
C LEU A 502 -2.34 59.80 -11.75
N ILE A 503 -2.59 60.58 -12.81
CA ILE A 503 -3.19 61.92 -12.72
C ILE A 503 -4.67 61.83 -12.34
N ILE A 504 -5.41 60.85 -12.89
CA ILE A 504 -6.83 60.64 -12.57
C ILE A 504 -7.00 60.22 -11.10
N LEU A 505 -6.11 59.36 -10.59
CA LEU A 505 -6.12 58.91 -9.19
C LEU A 505 -5.87 60.08 -8.21
N LEU A 506 -4.98 61.01 -8.58
CA LEU A 506 -4.67 62.20 -7.78
C LEU A 506 -5.85 63.19 -7.71
N ILE A 507 -6.59 63.36 -8.81
CA ILE A 507 -7.79 64.22 -8.85
C ILE A 507 -8.92 63.65 -7.98
N ILE A 508 -9.15 62.34 -8.02
CA ILE A 508 -10.18 61.68 -7.19
C ILE A 508 -9.88 61.87 -5.70
N LEU A 509 -8.60 61.76 -5.31
CA LEU A 509 -8.18 61.87 -3.92
C LEU A 509 -8.38 63.28 -3.35
N ILE A 510 -8.17 64.32 -4.17
CA ILE A 510 -8.45 65.72 -3.80
C ILE A 510 -9.95 65.95 -3.59
N ILE A 511 -10.81 65.39 -4.45
CA ILE A 511 -12.28 65.52 -4.32
C ILE A 511 -12.79 64.86 -3.02
N LEU A 512 -12.26 63.69 -2.65
CA LEU A 512 -12.62 63.00 -1.41
C LEU A 512 -12.25 63.81 -0.15
N ILE A 513 -11.10 64.50 -0.17
CA ILE A 513 -10.69 65.38 0.94
C ILE A 513 -11.64 66.57 1.07
N ILE A 514 -12.04 67.19 -0.03
CA ILE A 514 -13.00 68.31 -0.02
C ILE A 514 -14.35 67.84 0.52
N LEU A 515 -14.85 66.68 0.08
CA LEU A 515 -16.09 66.09 0.60
C LEU A 515 -16.01 65.77 2.10
N ALA A 516 -14.88 65.25 2.58
CA ALA A 516 -14.67 64.99 4.01
C ALA A 516 -14.70 66.27 4.86
N ILE A 517 -14.21 67.39 4.32
CA ILE A 517 -14.25 68.69 5.00
C ILE A 517 -15.67 69.27 5.01
N VAL A 518 -16.40 69.22 3.89
CA VAL A 518 -17.77 69.76 3.80
C VAL A 518 -18.75 68.95 4.64
N PHE A 519 -18.66 67.62 4.61
CA PHE A 519 -19.54 66.73 5.35
C PHE A 519 -19.04 66.40 6.77
N ARG A 520 -18.05 67.13 7.28
CA ARG A 520 -17.45 66.92 8.61
C ARG A 520 -18.48 66.90 9.75
N ASN A 521 -19.56 67.66 9.63
CA ASN A 521 -20.64 67.69 10.63
C ASN A 521 -21.67 66.56 10.46
N GLN A 522 -21.87 66.02 9.25
CA GLN A 522 -22.77 64.88 9.03
C GLN A 522 -22.09 63.53 9.32
N LEU A 523 -20.79 63.41 9.07
CA LEU A 523 -19.99 62.23 9.40
C LEU A 523 -19.93 61.96 10.92
N LYS A 524 -19.91 63.02 11.75
CA LYS A 524 -20.01 62.88 13.22
C LYS A 524 -21.34 62.27 13.67
N VAL A 525 -22.44 62.61 13.01
CA VAL A 525 -23.78 62.06 13.35
C VAL A 525 -23.91 60.62 12.89
N TRP A 526 -23.36 60.27 11.71
CA TRP A 526 -23.35 58.89 11.21
C TRP A 526 -22.45 57.98 12.06
N TYR A 527 -21.27 58.47 12.48
CA TYR A 527 -20.38 57.72 13.37
C TYR A 527 -21.01 57.49 14.76
N PHE A 528 -21.79 58.45 15.29
CA PHE A 528 -22.54 58.26 16.54
C PHE A 528 -23.71 57.28 16.41
N LYS A 529 -24.44 57.30 15.28
CA LYS A 529 -25.56 56.36 15.02
C LYS A 529 -25.10 54.91 14.88
N ARG A 530 -23.86 54.66 14.44
CA ARG A 530 -23.30 53.32 14.31
C ARG A 530 -22.75 52.76 15.63
N LYS A 531 -22.52 53.60 16.66
CA LYS A 531 -21.95 53.19 17.96
C LYS A 531 -23.00 53.04 19.09
N SER A 532 -24.19 53.63 18.96
CA SER A 532 -25.28 53.42 19.93
C SER A 532 -26.19 52.26 19.51
N GLY A 533 -25.98 51.07 20.09
CA GLY A 533 -26.75 49.86 19.82
C GLY A 533 -28.21 49.93 20.29
N TYR A 534 -29.06 50.66 19.55
CA TYR A 534 -30.50 50.77 19.82
C TYR A 534 -31.27 49.68 19.07
N LYS A 535 -31.60 48.57 19.75
CA LYS A 535 -32.50 47.53 19.23
C LYS A 535 -33.94 48.06 19.18
N SER A 536 -34.45 48.33 17.98
CA SER A 536 -35.86 48.66 17.76
C SER A 536 -36.75 47.42 17.93
N LYS A 537 -37.65 47.46 18.92
CA LYS A 537 -38.77 46.51 19.08
C LYS A 537 -39.70 46.59 17.86
N LYS A 538 -40.11 45.44 17.32
CA LYS A 538 -41.15 45.34 16.28
C LYS A 538 -42.54 45.43 16.92
N THR A 539 -43.34 46.39 16.49
CA THR A 539 -44.77 46.53 16.76
C THR A 539 -45.58 46.27 15.48
N GLY A 540 -46.58 45.39 15.61
CA GLY A 540 -47.94 45.49 15.06
C GLY A 540 -48.18 45.70 13.56
N LYS A 541 -48.85 44.74 12.93
CA LYS A 541 -49.74 44.95 11.78
C LYS A 541 -51.17 44.49 12.14
N PRO A 542 -52.22 45.27 11.80
CA PRO A 542 -53.63 44.87 11.92
C PRO A 542 -54.28 44.75 10.50
N PRO A 543 -55.62 44.62 10.32
CA PRO A 543 -56.30 43.34 10.06
C PRO A 543 -57.24 43.32 8.83
N THR A 544 -57.65 42.14 8.36
CA THR A 544 -58.87 41.92 7.52
C THR A 544 -59.16 40.41 7.42
N ASN A 545 -60.10 39.82 8.16
CA ASN A 545 -61.57 39.60 7.95
C ASN A 545 -61.94 38.32 7.12
N PRO A 546 -63.15 37.71 7.26
CA PRO A 546 -63.29 36.40 7.90
C PRO A 546 -64.19 35.36 7.17
N SER A 547 -64.28 34.15 7.78
CA SER A 547 -65.32 33.10 7.62
C SER A 547 -65.24 32.26 6.32
N GLN A 548 -65.57 30.96 6.23
CA GLN A 548 -66.28 29.93 7.03
C GLN A 548 -65.57 28.59 6.71
N GLY A 549 -65.45 27.60 7.58
CA GLY A 549 -66.52 26.64 7.84
C GLY A 549 -65.94 25.31 8.35
N LEU A 550 -66.65 24.71 9.30
CA LEU A 550 -66.36 23.46 10.00
C LEU A 550 -66.63 22.22 9.14
N MET A 551 -65.90 21.12 9.37
CA MET A 551 -66.40 19.77 9.77
C MET A 551 -65.35 18.64 9.54
N PRO A 552 -65.51 17.44 10.17
CA PRO A 552 -64.40 16.62 10.67
C PRO A 552 -64.22 15.23 10.02
N MET A 553 -63.04 14.61 10.28
CA MET A 553 -62.72 13.15 10.31
C MET A 553 -62.81 12.36 8.97
N PRO A 554 -62.30 11.10 8.82
CA PRO A 554 -61.22 10.35 9.49
C PRO A 554 -60.34 9.48 8.51
N ILE A 555 -59.33 8.77 9.06
CA ILE A 555 -58.76 7.44 8.69
C ILE A 555 -58.41 7.13 7.22
N GLY A 556 -57.14 6.73 6.98
CA GLY A 556 -56.87 5.49 6.23
C GLY A 556 -55.83 5.50 5.09
N ARG A 557 -54.60 5.08 5.41
CA ARG A 557 -53.81 4.02 4.73
C ARG A 557 -53.21 4.27 3.31
N PRO A 558 -52.23 3.43 2.87
CA PRO A 558 -50.90 3.84 2.39
C PRO A 558 -50.72 3.73 0.87
N PHE A 559 -49.73 4.44 0.33
CA PHE A 559 -49.09 4.29 -0.99
C PHE A 559 -47.96 5.35 -1.05
N LEU A 560 -46.90 5.35 -1.86
CA LEU A 560 -46.36 4.54 -2.95
C LEU A 560 -44.91 5.00 -3.16
N GLN A 561 -44.16 4.15 -3.86
CA GLN A 561 -42.81 4.29 -4.44
C GLN A 561 -42.34 5.71 -4.81
N PRO A 562 -41.03 6.02 -4.67
CA PRO A 562 -40.43 7.13 -5.40
C PRO A 562 -40.32 6.79 -6.89
N SER A 563 -40.84 7.71 -7.69
CA SER A 563 -40.74 7.74 -9.14
C SER A 563 -39.30 7.76 -9.65
N ILE A 564 -39.04 6.89 -10.60
CA ILE A 564 -37.90 6.90 -11.53
C ILE A 564 -37.81 8.28 -12.19
N SER A 565 -36.67 8.95 -11.98
CA SER A 565 -36.34 10.19 -12.68
C SER A 565 -35.81 9.89 -14.08
N PRO A 566 -36.22 10.63 -15.13
CA PRO A 566 -35.83 10.33 -16.50
C PRO A 566 -34.38 10.73 -16.79
N ASN A 567 -33.68 9.80 -17.47
CA ASN A 567 -32.38 9.93 -18.11
C ASN A 567 -32.04 11.37 -18.59
N ARG A 568 -31.17 12.05 -17.85
CA ARG A 568 -30.37 13.14 -18.41
C ARG A 568 -29.29 12.54 -19.30
N LYS A 569 -29.43 12.72 -20.61
CA LYS A 569 -28.39 12.40 -21.59
C LYS A 569 -27.11 13.18 -21.22
N PRO A 570 -25.93 12.54 -21.21
CA PRO A 570 -24.67 13.23 -20.96
C PRO A 570 -24.40 14.22 -22.10
N THR A 571 -24.09 15.45 -21.72
CA THR A 571 -23.62 16.51 -22.62
C THR A 571 -22.26 16.08 -23.17
N ARG A 572 -22.15 15.93 -24.50
CA ARG A 572 -20.89 15.65 -25.20
C ARG A 572 -19.84 16.71 -24.82
N ARG A 573 -18.82 16.32 -24.07
CA ARG A 573 -17.57 17.10 -23.97
C ARG A 573 -16.96 17.16 -25.37
N ARG A 574 -16.50 18.36 -25.75
CA ARG A 574 -15.65 18.51 -26.95
C ARG A 574 -14.35 17.73 -26.69
N PRO A 575 -13.89 16.91 -27.64
CA PRO A 575 -12.63 16.18 -27.50
C PRO A 575 -11.48 17.17 -27.34
N SER A 576 -10.54 16.81 -26.47
CA SER A 576 -9.31 17.57 -26.24
C SER A 576 -8.40 17.41 -27.47
N SER A 577 -7.51 18.38 -27.73
CA SER A 577 -6.59 18.30 -28.88
C SER A 577 -5.57 17.17 -28.78
N ILE A 578 -5.43 16.55 -27.60
CA ILE A 578 -4.50 15.45 -27.33
C ILE A 578 -5.01 14.12 -27.92
N ASP A 579 -6.34 13.93 -28.03
CA ASP A 579 -6.92 12.68 -28.54
C ASP A 579 -6.69 12.48 -30.06
N LYS A 580 -6.30 13.53 -30.79
CA LYS A 580 -6.08 13.45 -32.25
C LYS A 580 -4.83 12.67 -32.63
N GLU A 581 -3.74 12.82 -31.89
CA GLU A 581 -2.49 12.12 -32.18
C GLU A 581 -2.58 10.62 -31.86
N PHE A 582 -3.30 10.28 -30.79
CA PHE A 582 -3.57 8.88 -30.45
C PHE A 582 -4.45 8.18 -31.49
N ASP A 583 -5.53 8.84 -31.95
CA ASP A 583 -6.41 8.30 -32.99
C ASP A 583 -5.68 8.14 -34.34
N ASP A 584 -4.80 9.08 -34.71
CA ASP A 584 -4.00 8.97 -35.93
C ASP A 584 -2.95 7.83 -35.83
N THR A 585 -2.39 7.60 -34.64
CA THR A 585 -1.45 6.51 -34.39
C THR A 585 -2.15 5.14 -34.47
N MET A 586 -3.32 5.00 -33.84
CA MET A 586 -4.12 3.78 -33.88
C MET A 586 -4.66 3.49 -35.29
N LYS A 587 -4.99 4.53 -36.06
CA LYS A 587 -5.37 4.40 -37.46
C LYS A 587 -4.20 3.93 -38.32
N LYS A 588 -3.00 4.46 -38.11
CA LYS A 588 -1.79 4.06 -38.84
C LYS A 588 -1.41 2.61 -38.53
N LEU A 589 -1.52 2.16 -37.28
CA LEU A 589 -1.30 0.76 -36.89
C LEU A 589 -2.32 -0.18 -37.55
N ARG A 590 -3.58 0.23 -37.65
CA ARG A 590 -4.64 -0.55 -38.30
C ARG A 590 -4.49 -0.64 -39.82
N ASP A 591 -3.94 0.40 -40.45
CA ASP A 591 -3.65 0.42 -41.88
C ASP A 591 -2.39 -0.37 -42.23
N MET A 592 -1.46 -0.58 -41.28
CA MET A 592 -0.31 -1.48 -41.46
C MET A 592 -0.63 -2.97 -41.21
N SER A 593 -1.79 -3.27 -40.60
CA SER A 593 -2.22 -4.66 -40.34
C SER A 593 -3.09 -5.26 -41.48
N LYS A 594 -3.27 -4.52 -42.57
CA LYS A 594 -3.88 -4.99 -43.82
C LYS A 594 -2.82 -5.07 -44.90
#